data_AF-A0A835X0L3-F1
#
_entry.id   AF-A0A835X0L3-F1
#
_cell.length_a   1.000
_cell.length_b   1.000
_cell.length_c   1.000
_cell.angle_alpha   90.00
_cell.angle_beta   90.00
_cell.angle_gamma   90.00
#
_symmetry.space_group_name_H-M   'P 1'
#
loop_
_entity.id
_entity.type
_entity.pdbx_description
1 polymer ?
#
loop_
_entity_poly.entity_id
_entity_poly.type
_entity_poly.pdbx_seq_one_letter_code
_entity_poly.pdbx_strand_id
1 'polypeptide(L)'
;MSKEFTQVATKEINEELDGIEGILNSCTNDDDITNNSSDIEKHLHKIKGLAPMMGQKGVGEIAALNDTLMKKIIGGQIVEDIFEISNESIHLMKNLMNGSTTNIAELKAKLKTRYSEFFD
;
A
#
# COMPACT_ATOMS: atom_id res chain seq x y z
N MET A 1 22.97 -1.93 -8.18
CA MET A 1 22.50 -1.75 -6.79
C MET A 1 23.35 -2.63 -5.88
N SER A 2 23.75 -2.16 -4.70
CA SER A 2 24.55 -2.98 -3.77
C SER A 2 23.67 -3.98 -3.01
N LYS A 3 24.26 -5.11 -2.59
CA LYS A 3 23.58 -6.10 -1.75
C LYS A 3 23.16 -5.50 -0.40
N GLU A 4 24.02 -4.65 0.17
CA GLU A 4 23.76 -3.94 1.42
C GLU A 4 22.54 -3.02 1.32
N PHE A 5 22.44 -2.20 0.25
CA PHE A 5 21.26 -1.37 0.03
C PHE A 5 19.98 -2.22 -0.05
N THR A 6 20.03 -3.32 -0.80
CA THR A 6 18.85 -4.19 -0.97
C THR A 6 18.40 -4.78 0.36
N GLN A 7 19.33 -5.20 1.23
CA GLN A 7 19.03 -5.71 2.56
C GLN A 7 18.40 -4.65 3.47
N VAL A 8 18.97 -3.44 3.50
CA VAL A 8 18.43 -2.32 4.28
C VAL A 8 17.05 -1.93 3.78
N ALA A 9 16.87 -1.74 2.47
CA ALA A 9 15.59 -1.39 1.87
C ALA A 9 14.53 -2.48 2.10
N THR A 10 14.90 -3.76 2.02
CA THR A 10 13.99 -4.89 2.33
C THR A 10 13.51 -4.81 3.77
N LYS A 11 14.42 -4.57 4.71
CA LYS A 11 14.07 -4.43 6.12
C LYS A 11 13.14 -3.25 6.35
N GLU A 12 13.49 -2.08 5.79
CA GLU A 12 12.70 -0.86 5.93
C GLU A 12 11.28 -1.04 5.37
N ILE A 13 11.13 -1.60 4.15
CA ILE A 13 9.80 -1.86 3.58
C ILE A 13 8.96 -2.79 4.46
N ASN A 14 9.56 -3.83 5.04
CA ASN A 14 8.82 -4.72 5.95
C ASN A 14 8.41 -3.99 7.24
N GLU A 15 9.28 -3.15 7.80
CA GLU A 15 8.94 -2.32 8.97
C GLU A 15 7.79 -1.34 8.67
N GLU A 16 7.79 -0.73 7.47
CA GLU A 16 6.70 0.15 7.04
C GLU A 16 5.39 -0.64 6.82
N LEU A 17 5.45 -1.84 6.23
CA LEU A 17 4.27 -2.72 6.06
C LEU A 17 3.69 -3.19 7.40
N ASP A 18 4.55 -3.53 8.37
CA ASP A 18 4.13 -3.91 9.72
C ASP A 18 3.52 -2.72 10.46
N GLY A 19 4.03 -1.50 10.23
CA GLY A 19 3.42 -0.26 10.73
C GLY A 19 1.99 -0.08 10.23
N ILE A 20 1.77 -0.24 8.92
CA ILE A 20 0.42 -0.16 8.34
C ILE A 20 -0.48 -1.28 8.89
N GLU A 21 0.00 -2.52 8.96
CA GLU A 21 -0.77 -3.64 9.49
C GLU A 21 -1.18 -3.41 10.95
N GLY A 22 -0.31 -2.82 11.77
CA GLY A 22 -0.65 -2.39 13.14
C GLY A 22 -1.82 -1.41 13.20
N ILE A 23 -1.84 -0.42 12.30
CA ILE A 23 -2.96 0.52 12.16
C ILE A 23 -4.22 -0.22 11.71
N LEU A 24 -4.13 -1.04 10.66
CA LEU A 24 -5.27 -1.76 10.09
C LEU A 24 -5.92 -2.73 11.08
N ASN A 25 -5.14 -3.37 11.95
CA ASN A 25 -5.65 -4.25 13.01
C ASN A 25 -6.51 -3.51 14.04
N SER A 26 -6.36 -2.18 14.16
CA SER A 26 -7.21 -1.34 15.01
C SER A 26 -8.43 -0.75 14.28
N CYS A 27 -8.47 -0.88 12.95
CA CYS A 27 -9.56 -0.39 12.12
C CYS A 27 -10.63 -1.49 11.94
N THR A 28 -11.89 -1.08 11.86
CA THR A 28 -13.04 -1.97 11.66
C THR A 28 -13.89 -1.60 10.45
N ASN A 29 -13.70 -0.39 9.90
CA ASN A 29 -14.51 0.16 8.83
C ASN A 29 -13.74 1.28 8.08
N ASP A 30 -14.40 1.89 7.09
CA ASP A 30 -13.84 2.94 6.24
C ASP A 30 -13.58 4.26 6.98
N ASP A 31 -14.36 4.58 8.02
CA ASP A 31 -14.15 5.79 8.83
C ASP A 31 -12.84 5.67 9.63
N ASP A 32 -12.53 4.48 10.14
CA ASP A 32 -11.27 4.23 10.84
C ASP A 32 -10.06 4.42 9.90
N ILE A 33 -10.17 3.97 8.64
CA ILE A 33 -9.14 4.23 7.62
C ILE A 33 -9.04 5.72 7.33
N THR A 34 -10.18 6.40 7.20
CA THR A 34 -10.23 7.83 6.93
C THR A 34 -9.50 8.63 8.03
N ASN A 35 -9.76 8.28 9.29
CA ASN A 35 -9.12 8.88 10.45
C ASN A 35 -7.60 8.64 10.52
N ASN A 36 -7.13 7.51 9.98
CA ASN A 36 -5.71 7.14 9.98
C ASN A 36 -5.01 7.38 8.63
N SER A 37 -5.69 7.96 7.64
CA SER A 37 -5.22 8.09 6.25
C SER A 37 -3.87 8.80 6.11
N SER A 38 -3.60 9.82 6.95
CA SER A 38 -2.33 10.54 6.97
C SER A 38 -1.14 9.67 7.40
N ASP A 39 -1.33 8.78 8.36
CA ASP A 39 -0.25 7.90 8.83
C ASP A 39 -0.05 6.73 7.88
N ILE A 40 -1.14 6.16 7.34
CA ILE A 40 -1.09 5.13 6.30
C ILE A 40 -0.39 5.67 5.03
N GLU A 41 -0.69 6.90 4.59
CA GLU A 41 -0.04 7.53 3.43
C GLU A 41 1.47 7.63 3.60
N LYS A 42 1.98 8.03 4.77
CA LYS A 42 3.43 8.18 5.00
C LYS A 42 4.18 6.87 4.80
N HIS A 43 3.63 5.77 5.31
CA HIS A 43 4.21 4.44 5.13
C HIS A 43 4.19 4.04 3.65
N LEU A 44 3.03 4.18 2.98
CA LEU A 44 2.88 3.86 1.55
C LEU A 44 3.80 4.71 0.67
N HIS A 45 4.02 5.98 1.01
CA HIS A 45 4.89 6.89 0.28
C HIS A 45 6.34 6.42 0.25
N LYS A 46 6.85 5.93 1.40
CA LYS A 46 8.19 5.36 1.50
C LYS A 46 8.29 4.06 0.72
N ILE A 47 7.32 3.15 0.88
CA ILE A 47 7.29 1.86 0.17
C ILE A 47 7.28 2.09 -1.35
N LYS A 48 6.43 3.02 -1.83
CA LYS A 48 6.34 3.43 -3.23
C LYS A 48 7.70 3.87 -3.80
N GLY A 49 8.50 4.58 -3.02
CA GLY A 49 9.83 5.03 -3.41
C GLY A 49 10.88 3.92 -3.38
N LEU A 50 10.92 3.15 -2.29
CA LEU A 50 11.98 2.17 -2.02
C LEU A 50 11.80 0.86 -2.80
N ALA A 51 10.57 0.35 -2.93
CA ALA A 51 10.32 -0.97 -3.50
C ALA A 51 10.81 -1.11 -4.97
N PRO A 52 10.56 -0.15 -5.88
CA PRO A 52 11.09 -0.21 -7.24
C PRO A 52 12.62 -0.16 -7.29
N MET A 53 13.26 0.56 -6.36
CA MET A 53 14.72 0.65 -6.28
C MET A 53 15.30 -0.75 -6.10
N MET A 54 14.75 -1.56 -5.20
CA MET A 54 15.19 -2.94 -4.94
C MET A 54 14.63 -4.00 -5.91
N GLY A 55 14.04 -3.59 -7.04
CA GLY A 55 13.49 -4.50 -8.05
C GLY A 55 12.08 -5.03 -7.76
N GLN A 56 11.45 -4.62 -6.65
CA GLN A 56 10.09 -4.98 -6.26
C GLN A 56 9.05 -4.02 -6.87
N LYS A 57 9.02 -3.98 -8.21
CA LYS A 57 8.14 -3.04 -8.95
C LYS A 57 6.66 -3.23 -8.61
N GLY A 58 6.20 -4.47 -8.49
CA GLY A 58 4.79 -4.77 -8.18
C GLY A 58 4.36 -4.21 -6.82
N VAL A 59 5.20 -4.35 -5.80
CA VAL A 59 4.97 -3.74 -4.47
C VAL A 59 4.90 -2.23 -4.59
N GLY A 60 5.84 -1.61 -5.31
CA GLY A 60 5.84 -0.16 -5.51
C GLY A 60 4.59 0.35 -6.24
N GLU A 61 4.08 -0.41 -7.23
CA GLU A 61 2.85 -0.06 -7.95
C GLU A 61 1.60 -0.15 -7.09
N ILE A 62 1.47 -1.20 -6.26
CA ILE A 62 0.34 -1.33 -5.32
C ILE A 62 0.39 -0.23 -4.26
N ALA A 63 1.59 0.05 -3.73
CA ALA A 63 1.81 1.15 -2.80
C ALA A 63 1.44 2.49 -3.42
N ALA A 64 1.79 2.74 -4.69
CA ALA A 64 1.43 3.96 -5.40
C ALA A 64 -0.08 4.15 -5.54
N LEU A 65 -0.83 3.09 -5.85
CA LEU A 65 -2.29 3.17 -5.97
C LEU A 65 -2.94 3.49 -4.61
N ASN A 66 -2.52 2.82 -3.55
CA ASN A 66 -3.04 3.07 -2.20
C ASN A 66 -2.62 4.45 -1.68
N ASP A 67 -1.39 4.91 -1.95
CA ASP A 67 -0.89 6.25 -1.63
C ASP A 67 -1.77 7.34 -2.25
N THR A 68 -2.19 7.15 -3.51
CA THR A 68 -3.13 8.05 -4.18
C THR A 68 -4.50 8.05 -3.49
N LEU A 69 -5.06 6.88 -3.14
CA LEU A 69 -6.35 6.81 -2.44
C LEU A 69 -6.30 7.52 -1.09
N MET A 70 -5.26 7.29 -0.29
CA MET A 70 -5.08 7.97 1.00
C MET A 70 -4.99 9.49 0.80
N LYS A 71 -4.31 9.98 -0.24
CA LYS A 71 -4.27 11.41 -0.57
C LYS A 71 -5.62 12.00 -0.93
N LYS A 72 -6.47 11.26 -1.63
CA LYS A 72 -7.84 11.72 -1.93
C LYS A 72 -8.65 11.86 -0.65
N ILE A 73 -8.54 10.88 0.26
CA ILE A 73 -9.18 10.90 1.57
C ILE A 73 -8.69 12.08 2.43
N ILE A 74 -7.37 12.30 2.50
CA ILE A 74 -6.78 13.47 3.16
C ILE A 74 -7.29 14.77 2.54
N GLY A 75 -7.55 14.79 1.23
CA GLY A 75 -8.17 15.89 0.50
C GLY A 75 -9.68 16.05 0.70
N GLY A 76 -10.30 15.24 1.57
CA GLY A 76 -11.72 15.30 1.92
C GLY A 76 -12.64 14.52 0.97
N GLN A 77 -12.10 13.68 0.08
CA GLN A 77 -12.92 12.78 -0.73
C GLN A 77 -13.35 11.57 0.10
N ILE A 78 -14.59 11.13 -0.09
CA ILE A 78 -15.08 9.88 0.48
C ILE A 78 -14.70 8.75 -0.48
N VAL A 79 -14.06 7.71 0.05
CA VAL A 79 -13.66 6.53 -0.72
C VAL A 79 -14.28 5.30 -0.07
N GLU A 80 -15.26 4.71 -0.71
CA GLU A 80 -16.00 3.55 -0.19
C GLU A 80 -15.16 2.27 -0.26
N ASP A 81 -15.41 1.37 0.69
CA ASP A 81 -14.78 0.06 0.83
C ASP A 81 -13.25 0.13 0.94
N ILE A 82 -12.74 1.27 1.39
CA ILE A 82 -11.30 1.52 1.53
C ILE A 82 -10.68 0.59 2.59
N PHE A 83 -11.44 0.18 3.60
CA PHE A 83 -10.98 -0.77 4.62
C PHE A 83 -10.65 -2.14 4.03
N GLU A 84 -11.55 -2.70 3.21
CA GLU A 84 -11.33 -4.01 2.58
C GLU A 84 -10.12 -3.95 1.65
N ILE A 85 -10.06 -2.94 0.76
CA ILE A 85 -9.00 -2.87 -0.24
C ILE A 85 -7.63 -2.55 0.39
N SER A 86 -7.59 -1.80 1.50
CA SER A 86 -6.36 -1.54 2.23
C SER A 86 -5.81 -2.82 2.83
N ASN A 87 -6.66 -3.63 3.49
CA ASN A 87 -6.24 -4.94 4.01
C ASN A 87 -5.73 -5.87 2.91
N GLU A 88 -6.48 -5.99 1.81
CA GLU A 88 -6.09 -6.83 0.67
C GLU A 88 -4.75 -6.38 0.07
N SER A 89 -4.56 -5.07 -0.10
CA SER A 89 -3.33 -4.49 -0.66
C SER A 89 -2.12 -4.73 0.22
N ILE A 90 -2.24 -4.50 1.53
CA ILE A 90 -1.13 -4.69 2.48
C ILE A 90 -0.78 -6.16 2.60
N HIS A 91 -1.77 -7.04 2.70
CA HIS A 91 -1.54 -8.49 2.72
C HIS A 91 -0.85 -8.97 1.43
N LEU A 92 -1.27 -8.48 0.26
CA LEU A 92 -0.62 -8.81 -1.00
C LEU A 92 0.85 -8.34 -1.04
N MET A 93 1.12 -7.10 -0.63
CA MET A 93 2.49 -6.57 -0.60
C MET A 93 3.40 -7.34 0.36
N LYS A 94 2.91 -7.73 1.55
CA LYS A 94 3.67 -8.60 2.47
C LYS A 94 3.98 -9.96 1.84
N ASN A 95 3.02 -10.58 1.16
CA ASN A 95 3.24 -11.85 0.47
C ASN A 95 4.28 -11.74 -0.65
N LEU A 96 4.26 -10.65 -1.42
CA LEU A 96 5.26 -10.38 -2.45
C LEU A 96 6.66 -10.18 -1.85
N MET A 97 6.77 -9.43 -0.75
CA MET A 97 8.04 -9.24 -0.05
C MET A 97 8.60 -10.56 0.53
N ASN A 98 7.73 -11.51 0.87
CA ASN A 98 8.09 -12.86 1.30
C ASN A 98 8.38 -13.84 0.14
N GLY A 99 8.34 -13.37 -1.12
CA GLY A 99 8.68 -14.18 -2.31
C GLY A 99 7.51 -14.97 -2.91
N SER A 100 6.26 -14.70 -2.49
CA SER A 100 5.07 -15.30 -3.12
C SER A 100 4.87 -14.78 -4.54
N THR A 101 4.37 -15.63 -5.43
CA THR A 101 4.00 -15.28 -6.82
C THR A 101 2.51 -14.97 -6.95
N THR A 102 1.99 -14.13 -6.06
CA THR A 102 0.58 -13.76 -6.06
C THR A 102 0.24 -12.83 -7.24
N ASN A 103 -0.98 -12.93 -7.76
CA ASN A 103 -1.40 -12.22 -8.96
C ASN A 103 -1.62 -10.71 -8.73
N ILE A 104 -0.53 -9.94 -8.84
CA ILE A 104 -0.54 -8.46 -8.80
C ILE A 104 -1.55 -7.85 -9.79
N ALA A 105 -1.75 -8.49 -10.95
CA ALA A 105 -2.60 -7.95 -12.00
C ALA A 105 -4.07 -7.88 -11.57
N GLU A 106 -4.54 -8.85 -10.78
CA GLU A 106 -5.92 -8.93 -10.30
C GLU A 106 -6.23 -7.77 -9.35
N LEU A 107 -5.42 -7.58 -8.30
CA LEU A 107 -5.62 -6.47 -7.37
C LEU A 107 -5.51 -5.11 -8.06
N LYS A 108 -4.53 -4.94 -8.96
CA LYS A 108 -4.40 -3.69 -9.73
C LYS A 108 -5.62 -3.42 -10.59
N ALA A 109 -6.19 -4.45 -11.24
CA ALA A 109 -7.40 -4.30 -12.02
C ALA A 109 -8.60 -3.95 -11.13
N LYS A 110 -8.74 -4.60 -9.97
CA LYS A 110 -9.77 -4.28 -8.96
C LYS A 110 -9.68 -2.81 -8.53
N LEU A 111 -8.49 -2.36 -8.09
CA LEU A 111 -8.23 -0.97 -7.71
C LEU A 111 -8.60 0.00 -8.83
N LYS A 112 -8.05 -0.20 -10.03
CA LYS A 112 -8.26 0.72 -11.16
C LYS A 112 -9.69 0.75 -11.66
N THR A 113 -10.43 -0.35 -11.55
CA THR A 113 -11.82 -0.40 -11.97
C THR A 113 -12.71 0.28 -10.94
N ARG A 114 -12.55 -0.08 -9.66
CA ARG A 114 -13.38 0.44 -8.56
C ARG A 114 -13.16 1.92 -8.30
N TYR A 115 -11.91 2.37 -8.36
CA TYR A 115 -11.49 3.72 -7.99
C TYR A 115 -11.02 4.51 -9.20
N SER A 116 -11.56 4.22 -10.39
CA SER A 116 -11.15 4.85 -11.65
C SER A 116 -11.14 6.37 -11.58
N GLU A 117 -12.16 6.98 -10.96
CA GLU A 117 -12.30 8.43 -10.74
C GLU A 117 -11.19 9.08 -9.91
N PHE A 118 -10.38 8.28 -9.20
CA PHE A 118 -9.30 8.77 -8.36
C PHE A 118 -7.91 8.66 -9.00
N PHE A 119 -7.80 8.00 -10.16
CA PHE A 119 -6.52 7.70 -10.83
C PHE A 119 -6.27 8.47 -12.15
N ASP A 120 -7.02 9.55 -12.38
CA ASP A 120 -6.85 10.47 -13.53
C ASP A 120 -5.46 11.12 -13.60
#